data_AF-A0AA91PBW0-F1
#
_entry.id   AF-A0AA91PBW0-F1
#
_cell.length_a   1.000
_cell.length_b   1.000
_cell.length_c   1.000
_cell.angle_alpha   90.00
_cell.angle_beta   90.00
_cell.angle_gamma   90.00
#
_symmetry.space_group_name_H-M   'P 1'
#
loop_
_entity.id
_entity.type
_entity.pdbx_description
1 polymer ?
#
loop_
_entity_poly.entity_id
_entity_poly.type
_entity_poly.pdbx_seq_one_letter_code
_entity_poly.pdbx_strand_id
1 'polypeptide(L)'
;MTELASKPATEPTVTTGPIPYSSKHYRPVEGPGTVPGLQVPFRRINLTSGHFDVYDTSGPYTDDNAVIDLEAGLPARPGVVRDRGTQLQRARAGEITAEMAYIAERESLPVELVRDEVAAGRAIIPANHNHPESEPMIIGKAFAVKVNA
;
A
#
# COMPACT_ATOMS: atom_id res chain seq x y z
N MET A 1 -33.47 -18.53 33.44
CA MET A 1 -33.12 -17.75 32.23
C MET A 1 -32.03 -16.79 32.69
N THR A 2 -30.77 -17.20 32.58
CA THR A 2 -29.64 -16.44 33.14
C THR A 2 -29.16 -15.47 32.07
N GLU A 3 -29.33 -14.19 32.34
CA GLU A 3 -28.88 -13.10 31.48
C GLU A 3 -27.34 -13.15 31.41
N LEU A 4 -26.81 -13.39 30.21
CA LEU A 4 -25.37 -13.27 29.95
C LEU A 4 -25.02 -11.79 30.04
N ALA A 5 -24.29 -11.41 31.10
CA ALA A 5 -23.75 -10.07 31.22
C ALA A 5 -22.95 -9.73 29.95
N SER A 6 -23.38 -8.69 29.25
CA SER A 6 -22.65 -8.10 28.12
C SER A 6 -21.26 -7.70 28.62
N LYS A 7 -20.23 -8.26 27.99
CA LYS A 7 -18.84 -7.85 28.19
C LYS A 7 -18.77 -6.36 27.82
N PRO A 8 -18.23 -5.48 28.68
CA PRO A 8 -18.10 -4.07 28.33
C PRO A 8 -17.23 -3.99 27.06
N ALA A 9 -17.80 -3.40 26.01
CA ALA A 9 -17.07 -3.12 24.78
C ALA A 9 -16.05 -2.02 25.11
N THR A 10 -14.80 -2.39 25.32
CA THR A 10 -13.72 -1.41 25.30
C THR A 10 -13.67 -0.84 23.90
N GLU A 11 -13.83 0.46 23.73
CA GLU A 11 -13.58 1.08 22.43
C GLU A 11 -12.13 0.77 22.03
N PRO A 12 -11.91 0.20 20.82
CA PRO A 12 -10.56 -0.13 20.39
C PRO A 12 -9.75 1.14 20.25
N THR A 13 -8.84 1.39 21.20
CA THR A 13 -7.88 2.48 21.09
C THR A 13 -6.75 2.05 20.16
N VAL A 14 -6.66 2.70 19.00
CA VAL A 14 -5.57 2.51 18.03
C VAL A 14 -4.56 3.65 18.18
N THR A 15 -3.27 3.34 18.02
CA THR A 15 -2.22 4.36 17.99
C THR A 15 -2.24 5.05 16.64
N THR A 16 -2.43 6.37 16.64
CA THR A 16 -2.37 7.22 15.44
C THR A 16 -1.36 8.35 15.62
N GLY A 17 -1.07 9.03 14.52
CA GLY A 17 -0.15 10.17 14.46
C GLY A 17 1.25 9.78 13.99
N PRO A 18 2.11 10.78 13.71
CA PRO A 18 3.40 10.56 13.08
C PRO A 18 4.30 9.69 13.96
N ILE A 19 5.03 8.78 13.32
CA ILE A 19 6.10 8.05 14.00
C ILE A 19 7.15 9.08 14.43
N PRO A 20 7.66 9.04 15.68
CA PRO A 20 8.54 10.07 16.21
C PRO A 20 9.70 10.44 15.29
N TYR A 21 9.96 11.75 15.19
CA TYR A 21 11.02 12.35 14.37
C TYR A 21 10.91 12.10 12.86
N SER A 22 9.71 11.78 12.39
CA SER A 22 9.44 11.58 10.97
C SER A 22 8.05 12.03 10.57
N SER A 23 7.87 12.29 9.28
CA SER A 23 6.59 12.68 8.70
C SER A 23 6.25 11.77 7.51
N LYS A 24 4.96 11.53 7.31
CA LYS A 24 4.45 10.85 6.11
C LYS A 24 4.52 11.79 4.92
N HIS A 25 4.99 11.26 3.79
CA HIS A 25 5.03 11.96 2.52
C HIS A 25 4.54 11.03 1.42
N TYR A 26 4.16 11.62 0.29
CA TYR A 26 3.64 10.89 -0.86
C TYR A 26 4.38 11.31 -2.13
N ARG A 27 4.67 10.33 -3.00
CA ARG A 27 5.21 10.59 -4.35
C ARG A 27 4.15 10.25 -5.40
N PRO A 28 3.84 11.15 -6.35
CA PRO A 28 2.92 10.80 -7.44
C PRO A 28 3.51 9.67 -8.28
N VAL A 29 2.63 8.76 -8.74
CA VAL A 29 3.01 7.71 -9.67
C VAL A 29 2.93 8.27 -11.09
N GLU A 30 4.00 8.11 -11.86
CA GLU A 30 4.07 8.56 -13.25
C GLU A 30 4.28 7.37 -14.22
N GLY A 31 4.02 7.59 -15.51
CA GLY A 31 4.27 6.58 -16.54
C GLY A 31 3.14 5.56 -16.76
N PRO A 32 3.42 4.45 -17.45
CA PRO A 32 2.41 3.44 -17.79
C PRO A 32 1.68 2.88 -16.56
N GLY A 33 0.36 2.72 -16.66
CA GLY A 33 -0.48 2.22 -15.57
C GLY A 33 -0.83 3.25 -14.50
N THR A 34 -0.31 4.48 -14.55
CA THR A 34 -0.73 5.55 -13.64
C THR A 34 -2.20 5.92 -13.82
N VAL A 35 -2.83 6.34 -12.73
CA VAL A 35 -4.19 6.87 -12.71
C VAL A 35 -4.24 8.16 -11.89
N PRO A 36 -5.22 9.06 -12.12
CA PRO A 36 -5.34 10.30 -11.35
C PRO A 36 -5.39 10.04 -9.84
N GLY A 37 -4.55 10.75 -9.09
CA GLY A 37 -4.48 10.66 -7.63
C GLY A 37 -3.70 9.47 -7.08
N LEU A 38 -3.12 8.61 -7.92
CA LEU A 38 -2.27 7.52 -7.45
C LEU A 38 -0.95 8.06 -6.90
N GLN A 39 -0.69 7.79 -5.63
CA GLN A 39 0.52 8.23 -4.94
C GLN A 39 1.03 7.15 -4.00
N VAL A 40 2.35 7.06 -3.85
CA VAL A 40 3.02 6.09 -2.98
C VAL A 40 3.47 6.76 -1.68
N PRO A 41 3.11 6.21 -0.51
CA PRO A 41 3.58 6.71 0.77
C PRO A 41 5.03 6.29 1.03
N PHE A 42 5.76 7.20 1.61
CA PHE A 42 7.05 6.97 2.24
C PHE A 42 7.15 7.83 3.48
N ARG A 43 8.14 7.54 4.32
CA ARG A 43 8.37 8.28 5.55
C ARG A 43 9.68 9.02 5.46
N ARG A 44 9.66 10.31 5.78
CA ARG A 44 10.85 11.17 5.75
C ARG A 44 11.36 11.38 7.17
N ILE A 45 12.62 11.02 7.40
CA ILE A 45 13.33 11.32 8.64
C ILE A 45 14.15 12.57 8.38
N ASN A 46 13.86 13.64 9.13
CA ASN A 46 14.60 14.90 9.02
C ASN A 46 15.92 14.80 9.77
N LEU A 47 17.00 15.17 9.08
CA LEU A 47 18.36 15.20 9.62
C LEU A 47 18.83 16.65 9.71
N THR A 48 19.86 16.92 10.51
CA THR A 48 20.42 18.28 10.63
C THR A 48 20.87 18.87 9.29
N SER A 49 21.27 18.04 8.32
CA SER A 49 21.78 18.45 7.01
C SER A 49 20.90 18.06 5.82
N GLY A 50 19.68 17.56 6.05
CA GLY A 50 18.83 17.07 4.98
C GLY A 50 17.76 16.10 5.45
N HIS A 51 17.55 15.02 4.72
CA HIS A 51 16.58 14.01 5.06
C HIS A 51 16.97 12.61 4.55
N PHE A 52 16.34 11.59 5.12
CA PHE A 52 16.43 10.22 4.65
C PHE A 52 15.03 9.64 4.51
N ASP A 53 14.70 9.18 3.30
CA ASP A 53 13.40 8.61 2.98
C ASP A 53 13.43 7.10 3.18
N VAL A 54 12.43 6.57 3.89
CA VAL A 54 12.31 5.14 4.20
C VAL A 54 10.98 4.58 3.73
N TYR A 55 10.97 3.27 3.46
CA TYR A 55 9.76 2.53 3.20
C TYR A 55 8.79 2.64 4.37
N ASP A 56 7.52 2.84 4.08
CA ASP A 56 6.48 3.01 5.09
C ASP A 56 5.27 2.14 4.79
N THR A 57 4.92 1.25 5.73
CA THR A 57 3.75 0.36 5.69
C THR A 57 2.73 0.71 6.77
N SER A 58 2.88 1.85 7.44
CA SER A 58 1.99 2.24 8.54
C SER A 58 0.60 2.71 8.08
N GLY A 59 0.37 2.85 6.77
CA GLY A 59 -0.92 3.28 6.23
C GLY A 59 -1.32 4.69 6.67
N PRO A 60 -2.59 5.08 6.52
CA PRO A 60 -3.05 6.43 6.88
C PRO A 60 -2.96 6.72 8.38
N TYR A 61 -2.74 5.73 9.24
CA TYR A 61 -2.69 5.89 10.70
C TYR A 61 -1.59 6.85 11.18
N THR A 62 -0.55 7.09 10.38
CA THR A 62 0.57 7.99 10.69
C THR A 62 0.56 9.27 9.86
N ASP A 63 -0.48 9.49 9.06
CA ASP A 63 -0.70 10.73 8.32
C ASP A 63 -1.46 11.73 9.20
N ASP A 64 -0.88 12.89 9.44
CA ASP A 64 -1.50 13.98 10.22
C ASP A 64 -2.80 14.49 9.60
N ASN A 65 -3.01 14.27 8.30
CA ASN A 65 -4.18 14.75 7.57
C ASN A 65 -5.27 13.68 7.41
N ALA A 66 -5.01 12.44 7.81
CA ALA A 66 -5.98 11.37 7.69
C ALA A 66 -6.98 11.39 8.85
N VAL A 67 -8.26 11.29 8.52
CA VAL A 67 -9.32 11.02 9.50
C VAL A 67 -9.46 9.51 9.64
N ILE A 68 -9.17 8.99 10.84
CA ILE A 68 -9.28 7.56 11.13
C ILE A 68 -10.62 7.29 11.81
N ASP A 69 -11.52 6.66 11.06
CA ASP A 69 -12.80 6.16 11.54
C ASP A 69 -12.81 4.63 11.35
N LEU A 70 -12.78 3.90 12.46
CA LEU A 70 -12.75 2.43 12.45
C LEU A 70 -14.08 1.81 12.06
N GLU A 71 -15.20 2.52 12.23
CA GLU A 71 -16.53 2.04 11.83
C GLU A 71 -16.75 2.23 10.33
N ALA A 72 -16.28 3.35 9.77
CA ALA A 72 -16.37 3.62 8.34
C ALA A 72 -15.33 2.85 7.51
N GLY A 73 -14.18 2.53 8.12
CA GLY A 73 -13.05 1.91 7.44
C GLY A 73 -12.27 2.89 6.56
N LEU A 74 -11.20 2.39 5.94
CA LEU A 74 -10.33 3.21 5.10
C LEU A 74 -10.92 3.39 3.68
N PRO A 75 -10.65 4.54 3.03
CA PRO A 75 -11.14 4.78 1.68
C PRO A 75 -10.46 3.84 0.67
N ALA A 76 -11.19 3.54 -0.41
CA ALA A 76 -10.62 2.84 -1.56
C ALA A 76 -9.51 3.68 -2.21
N ARG A 77 -8.40 3.04 -2.59
CA ARG A 77 -7.35 3.73 -3.35
C ARG A 77 -7.79 4.02 -4.80
N PRO A 78 -7.17 5.00 -5.46
CA PRO A 78 -7.32 5.18 -6.90
C PRO A 78 -6.88 3.95 -7.71
N GLY A 79 -7.59 3.67 -8.81
CA GLY A 79 -7.19 2.66 -9.80
C GLY A 79 -7.44 1.21 -9.41
N VAL A 80 -8.29 0.93 -8.41
CA VAL A 80 -8.70 -0.46 -8.12
C VAL A 80 -9.57 -0.98 -9.24
N VAL A 81 -9.14 -2.06 -9.88
CA VAL A 81 -9.96 -2.81 -10.85
C VAL A 81 -10.73 -3.90 -10.11
N ARG A 82 -12.07 -3.91 -10.24
CA ARG A 82 -12.96 -4.82 -9.50
C ARG A 82 -13.38 -6.09 -10.24
N ASP A 83 -12.75 -6.39 -11.37
CA ASP A 83 -13.00 -7.65 -12.06
C ASP A 83 -12.26 -8.83 -11.38
N ARG A 84 -12.45 -10.03 -11.93
CA ARG A 84 -11.83 -11.27 -11.42
C ARG A 84 -10.45 -11.55 -12.03
N GLY A 85 -9.88 -10.63 -12.80
CA GLY A 85 -8.58 -10.77 -13.42
C GLY A 85 -7.44 -10.65 -12.40
N THR A 86 -6.47 -11.56 -12.47
CA THR A 86 -5.30 -11.57 -11.59
C THR A 86 -4.16 -10.74 -12.16
N GLN A 87 -3.28 -10.23 -11.30
CA GLN A 87 -2.05 -9.53 -11.71
C GLN A 87 -1.15 -10.41 -12.60
N LEU A 88 -1.10 -11.73 -12.37
CA LEU A 88 -0.37 -12.68 -13.22
C LEU A 88 -0.92 -12.75 -14.65
N GLN A 89 -2.25 -12.81 -14.79
CA GLN A 89 -2.89 -12.84 -16.11
C GLN A 89 -2.63 -11.56 -16.89
N ARG A 90 -2.76 -10.40 -16.21
CA ARG A 90 -2.50 -9.07 -16.79
C ARG A 90 -1.04 -8.93 -17.22
N ALA A 91 -0.10 -9.31 -16.34
CA ALA A 91 1.32 -9.28 -16.66
C ALA A 91 1.67 -10.11 -17.89
N ARG A 92 1.12 -11.34 -17.99
CA ARG A 92 1.32 -12.23 -19.15
C ARG A 92 0.67 -11.71 -20.42
N ALA A 93 -0.38 -10.90 -20.31
CA ALA A 93 -0.98 -10.19 -21.43
C ALA A 93 -0.18 -8.93 -21.85
N GLY A 94 0.90 -8.61 -21.14
CA GLY A 94 1.72 -7.42 -21.40
C GLY A 94 1.15 -6.13 -20.78
N GLU A 95 0.07 -6.21 -20.00
CA GLU A 95 -0.56 -5.08 -19.33
C GLU A 95 0.29 -4.60 -18.16
N ILE A 96 0.44 -3.27 -18.04
CA ILE A 96 0.97 -2.61 -16.85
C ILE A 96 -0.22 -2.03 -16.08
N THR A 97 -0.47 -2.57 -14.89
CA THR A 97 -1.60 -2.20 -14.04
C THR A 97 -1.26 -1.03 -13.12
N ALA A 98 -2.29 -0.43 -12.50
CA ALA A 98 -2.09 0.58 -11.46
C ALA A 98 -1.32 0.02 -10.25
N GLU A 99 -1.49 -1.26 -9.92
CA GLU A 99 -0.70 -1.92 -8.87
C GLU A 99 0.77 -2.03 -9.25
N MET A 100 1.09 -2.42 -10.50
CA MET A 100 2.47 -2.51 -10.96
C MET A 100 3.16 -1.15 -10.99
N ALA A 101 2.47 -0.11 -11.47
CA ALA A 101 2.97 1.26 -11.46
C ALA A 101 3.23 1.77 -10.03
N TYR A 102 2.29 1.51 -9.12
CA TYR A 102 2.45 1.85 -7.70
C TYR A 102 3.68 1.17 -7.08
N ILE A 103 3.88 -0.12 -7.37
CA ILE A 103 5.02 -0.89 -6.85
C ILE A 103 6.34 -0.42 -7.45
N ALA A 104 6.37 -0.11 -8.74
CA ALA A 104 7.55 0.41 -9.43
C ALA A 104 8.07 1.68 -8.74
N GLU A 105 7.16 2.62 -8.47
CA GLU A 105 7.44 3.84 -7.73
C GLU A 105 7.90 3.55 -6.28
N ARG A 106 7.21 2.63 -5.59
CA ARG A 106 7.50 2.26 -4.20
C ARG A 106 8.85 1.56 -4.00
N GLU A 107 9.27 0.75 -4.96
CA GLU A 107 10.56 0.05 -4.94
C GLU A 107 11.67 0.87 -5.65
N SER A 108 11.32 2.00 -6.29
CA SER A 108 12.23 2.79 -7.14
C SER A 108 12.86 1.95 -8.25
N LEU A 109 12.03 1.15 -8.93
CA LEU A 109 12.42 0.23 -9.99
C LEU A 109 11.62 0.48 -11.28
N PRO A 110 12.13 0.07 -12.45
CA PRO A 110 11.37 0.13 -13.70
C PRO A 110 10.07 -0.69 -13.61
N VAL A 111 8.97 -0.16 -14.16
CA VAL A 111 7.68 -0.83 -14.12
C VAL A 111 7.65 -2.10 -14.99
N GLU A 112 8.47 -2.13 -16.04
CA GLU A 112 8.65 -3.31 -16.89
C GLU A 112 9.27 -4.46 -16.10
N LEU A 113 10.20 -4.18 -15.18
CA LEU A 113 10.76 -5.21 -14.30
C LEU A 113 9.69 -5.81 -13.39
N VAL A 114 8.80 -4.97 -12.82
CA VAL A 114 7.68 -5.42 -12.00
C VAL A 114 6.77 -6.36 -12.80
N ARG A 115 6.34 -5.91 -13.98
CA ARG A 115 5.51 -6.72 -14.88
C ARG A 115 6.21 -8.03 -15.24
N ASP A 116 7.47 -8.00 -15.62
CA ASP A 116 8.20 -9.17 -16.13
C ASP A 116 8.45 -10.21 -15.04
N GLU A 117 8.78 -9.79 -13.81
CA GLU A 117 8.91 -10.68 -12.66
C GLU A 117 7.56 -11.34 -12.29
N VAL A 118 6.46 -10.59 -12.39
CA VAL A 118 5.10 -11.13 -12.18
C VAL A 118 4.72 -12.09 -13.30
N ALA A 119 4.92 -11.72 -14.57
CA ALA A 119 4.61 -12.56 -15.73
C ALA A 119 5.37 -13.90 -15.71
N ALA A 120 6.64 -13.85 -15.30
CA ALA A 120 7.50 -15.00 -15.12
C ALA A 120 7.15 -15.85 -13.88
N GLY A 121 6.25 -15.39 -13.01
CA GLY A 121 5.88 -16.07 -11.76
C GLY A 121 6.99 -16.08 -10.71
N ARG A 122 7.98 -15.18 -10.81
CA ARG A 122 9.05 -14.99 -9.83
C ARG A 122 8.71 -13.99 -8.73
N ALA A 123 7.66 -13.21 -8.95
CA ALA A 123 7.09 -12.30 -7.97
C ALA A 123 5.56 -12.33 -7.98
N ILE A 124 4.96 -11.94 -6.87
CA ILE A 124 3.50 -11.86 -6.69
C ILE A 124 3.07 -10.51 -6.12
N ILE A 125 1.88 -10.08 -6.51
CA ILE A 125 1.21 -8.87 -6.00
C ILE A 125 -0.11 -9.32 -5.35
N PRO A 126 -0.18 -9.43 -4.00
CA PRO A 126 -1.41 -9.78 -3.31
C PRO A 126 -2.38 -8.59 -3.30
N ALA A 127 -3.19 -8.46 -4.35
CA ALA A 127 -4.17 -7.39 -4.51
C ALA A 127 -5.56 -7.98 -4.83
N ASN A 128 -6.27 -8.42 -3.79
CA ASN A 128 -7.65 -8.87 -3.94
C ASN A 128 -8.55 -7.68 -4.31
N HIS A 129 -9.41 -7.83 -5.33
CA HIS A 129 -10.35 -6.79 -5.77
C HIS A 129 -11.35 -6.36 -4.69
N ASN A 130 -11.58 -7.19 -3.67
CA ASN A 130 -12.42 -6.87 -2.51
C ASN A 130 -11.66 -6.20 -1.36
N HIS A 131 -10.36 -5.93 -1.50
CA HIS A 131 -9.54 -5.20 -0.54
C HIS A 131 -9.06 -3.87 -1.15
N PRO A 132 -9.99 -2.96 -1.52
CA PRO A 132 -9.69 -1.73 -2.26
C PRO A 132 -8.90 -0.68 -1.48
N GLU A 133 -8.85 -0.76 -0.15
CA GLU A 133 -8.07 0.08 0.75
C GLU A 133 -6.58 -0.29 0.78
N SER A 134 -6.21 -1.45 0.22
CA SER A 134 -4.83 -1.95 0.24
C SER A 134 -3.89 -1.05 -0.55
N GLU A 135 -2.83 -0.60 0.12
CA GLU A 135 -1.63 -0.09 -0.54
C GLU A 135 -0.86 -1.25 -1.20
N PRO A 136 -0.71 -1.28 -2.54
CA PRO A 136 -0.05 -2.40 -3.21
C PRO A 136 1.41 -2.59 -2.80
N MET A 137 1.83 -3.85 -2.74
CA MET A 137 3.20 -4.28 -2.47
C MET A 137 3.52 -5.54 -3.27
N ILE A 138 4.80 -5.86 -3.40
CA ILE A 138 5.30 -7.02 -4.16
C ILE A 138 6.17 -7.92 -3.31
N ILE A 139 6.08 -9.22 -3.54
CA ILE A 139 6.93 -10.24 -2.92
C ILE A 139 7.66 -10.96 -4.04
N GLY A 140 8.99 -10.89 -4.04
CA GLY A 140 9.83 -11.57 -5.02
C GLY A 140 11.31 -11.30 -4.78
N LYS A 141 12.17 -12.14 -5.34
CA LYS A 141 13.63 -12.10 -5.08
C LYS A 141 14.31 -10.83 -5.60
N ALA A 142 13.73 -10.17 -6.61
CA ALA A 142 14.25 -8.94 -7.20
C ALA A 142 13.91 -7.66 -6.40
N PHE A 143 13.08 -7.77 -5.35
CA PHE A 143 12.55 -6.64 -4.58
C PHE A 143 13.05 -6.64 -3.14
N ALA A 144 12.80 -5.57 -2.38
CA ALA A 144 13.15 -5.55 -0.97
C ALA A 144 12.44 -6.69 -0.20
N VAL A 145 13.17 -7.35 0.71
CA VAL A 145 12.61 -8.43 1.54
C VAL A 145 11.42 -7.90 2.34
N LYS A 146 10.32 -8.66 2.32
CA LYS A 146 9.09 -8.33 3.03
C LYS A 146 8.98 -9.18 4.29
N VAL A 147 8.39 -8.61 5.34
CA VAL A 147 8.15 -9.27 6.62
C VAL A 147 6.64 -9.36 6.84
N ASN A 148 6.20 -10.46 7.45
CA ASN A 148 4.82 -10.66 7.90
C ASN A 148 4.80 -10.72 9.44
N ALA A 149 3.84 -10.03 10.06
CA ALA A 149 3.59 -10.07 11.50
C ALA A 149 2.36 -10.93 11.83
#